data_AF-A0A7X6HC68-F1
#
_entry.id   AF-A0A7X6HC68-F1
#
_cell.length_a   1.000
_cell.length_b   1.000
_cell.length_c   1.000
_cell.angle_alpha   90.00
_cell.angle_beta   90.00
_cell.angle_gamma   90.00
#
_symmetry.space_group_name_H-M   'P 1'
#
loop_
_entity.id
_entity.type
_entity.pdbx_description
1 polymer ?
#
loop_
_entity_poly.entity_id
_entity_poly.type
_entity_poly.pdbx_seq_one_letter_code
_entity_poly.pdbx_strand_id
1 'polypeptide(L)'
;MSAIIQACLGCETLLFPARLFCPRCGQEDFAPFSAEHGIVEQTTRLAGGTVLATLAIEGGPRVIARLTGGDAAPGQRLPLTNDPNAASGVHAYIPVHPNVNEDKP
;
A
#
# COMPACT_ATOMS: atom_id res chain seq x y z
N MET A 1 0.48 -7.87 -10.27
CA MET A 1 -0.17 -6.68 -9.67
C MET A 1 0.70 -6.26 -8.50
N SER A 2 0.96 -4.97 -8.35
CA SER A 2 1.73 -4.45 -7.22
C SER A 2 1.24 -3.06 -6.83
N ALA A 3 1.52 -2.69 -5.60
CA ALA A 3 1.41 -1.34 -5.12
C ALA A 3 2.79 -0.76 -4.81
N ILE A 4 2.97 0.53 -5.07
CA ILE A 4 4.20 1.26 -4.82
C ILE A 4 4.21 1.73 -3.36
N ILE A 5 5.27 1.34 -2.66
CA ILE A 5 5.69 1.91 -1.38
C ILE A 5 7.08 2.51 -1.54
N GLN A 6 7.65 3.06 -0.47
CA GLN A 6 8.94 3.73 -0.52
C GLN A 6 10.00 2.91 0.22
N ALA A 7 11.18 2.75 -0.35
CA ALA A 7 12.35 2.16 0.31
C ALA A 7 13.42 3.23 0.52
N CYS A 8 13.95 3.34 1.75
CA CYS A 8 15.09 4.22 2.03
C CYS A 8 16.37 3.63 1.44
N LEU A 9 17.11 4.40 0.65
CA LEU A 9 18.37 3.94 0.05
C LEU A 9 19.52 3.84 1.07
N GLY A 10 19.40 4.51 2.22
CA GLY A 10 20.43 4.48 3.27
C GLY A 10 20.32 3.31 4.26
N CYS A 11 19.11 2.83 4.55
CA CYS A 11 18.90 1.76 5.56
C CYS A 11 17.84 0.71 5.19
N GLU A 12 17.39 0.72 3.93
CA GLU A 12 16.48 -0.25 3.31
C GLU A 12 15.10 -0.37 3.99
N THR A 13 14.79 0.55 4.90
CA THR A 13 13.48 0.55 5.57
C THR A 13 12.39 0.87 4.56
N LEU A 14 11.39 -0.01 4.52
CA LEU A 14 10.17 0.19 3.76
C LEU A 14 9.24 1.12 4.53
N LEU A 15 8.61 2.06 3.83
CA LEU A 15 7.80 3.13 4.40
C LEU A 15 6.51 3.31 3.59
N PHE A 16 5.42 3.48 4.33
CA PHE A 16 4.13 3.92 3.80
C PHE A 16 3.36 4.68 4.90
N PRO A 17 2.70 5.80 4.61
CA PRO A 17 2.75 6.57 3.36
C PRO A 17 4.15 7.10 3.04
N ALA A 18 4.34 7.64 1.83
CA ALA A 18 5.60 8.24 1.40
C ALA A 18 6.03 9.38 2.36
N ARG A 19 7.35 9.51 2.56
CA ARG A 19 8.00 10.45 3.48
C ARG A 19 9.12 11.20 2.76
N LEU A 20 9.41 12.40 3.24
CA LEU A 20 10.54 13.22 2.79
C LEU A 20 11.84 12.92 3.55
N PHE A 21 11.77 12.27 4.72
CA PHE A 21 12.93 11.87 5.52
C PHE A 21 12.71 10.50 6.16
N CYS A 22 13.79 9.73 6.33
CA CYS A 22 13.71 8.39 6.87
C CYS A 22 13.68 8.45 8.40
N PRO A 23 12.64 7.93 9.07
CA PRO A 23 12.56 7.98 10.53
C PRO A 23 13.59 7.06 11.22
N ARG A 24 14.26 6.18 10.47
CA ARG A 24 15.25 5.23 11.02
C ARG A 24 16.69 5.74 10.93
N CYS A 25 17.11 6.28 9.79
CA CYS A 25 18.49 6.73 9.56
C CYS A 25 18.64 8.21 9.23
N GLY A 26 17.55 8.96 9.10
CA GLY A 26 17.57 10.40 8.81
C GLY A 26 17.86 10.78 7.35
N GLN A 27 18.14 9.83 6.47
CA GLN A 27 18.40 10.11 5.05
C GLN A 27 17.13 10.55 4.30
N GLU A 28 17.31 11.27 3.21
CA GLU A 28 16.24 11.78 2.33
C GLU A 28 16.20 11.08 0.95
N ASP A 29 17.13 10.17 0.69
CA ASP A 29 17.19 9.39 -0.54
C ASP A 29 16.30 8.14 -0.49
N PHE A 30 15.39 8.04 -1.45
CA PHE A 30 14.41 6.96 -1.54
C PHE A 30 14.22 6.44 -2.96
N ALA A 31 13.84 5.18 -3.07
CA ALA A 31 13.40 4.56 -4.32
C ALA A 31 11.99 3.96 -4.17
N PRO A 32 11.22 3.89 -5.27
CA PRO A 32 9.95 3.15 -5.28
C PRO A 32 10.22 1.64 -5.11
N PHE A 33 9.41 0.99 -4.28
CA PHE A 33 9.43 -0.46 -4.09
C PHE A 33 8.06 -1.05 -4.45
N SER A 34 8.05 -2.09 -5.29
CA SER A 34 6.82 -2.78 -5.70
C SER A 34 6.44 -3.86 -4.68
N ALA A 35 5.48 -3.55 -3.82
CA ALA A 35 4.87 -4.54 -2.93
C ALA A 35 3.79 -5.32 -3.69
N GLU A 36 3.99 -6.62 -3.89
CA GLU A 36 3.03 -7.44 -4.63
C GLU A 36 1.87 -7.93 -3.77
N HIS A 37 2.10 -8.14 -2.47
CA HIS A 37 1.16 -8.78 -1.57
C HIS A 37 1.20 -8.18 -0.16
N GLY A 38 0.09 -8.30 0.56
CA GLY A 38 -0.01 -8.00 1.98
C GLY A 38 -0.86 -9.02 2.72
N ILE A 39 -0.68 -9.14 4.03
CA ILE A 39 -1.48 -9.99 4.91
C ILE A 39 -2.56 -9.13 5.56
N VAL A 40 -3.83 -9.51 5.39
CA VAL A 40 -4.96 -8.81 6.01
C VAL A 40 -4.84 -8.94 7.53
N GLU A 41 -4.77 -7.81 8.22
CA GLU A 41 -4.83 -7.77 9.68
C GLU A 41 -6.27 -7.54 10.15
N GLN A 42 -6.97 -6.60 9.52
CA GLN A 42 -8.32 -6.20 9.89
C GLN A 42 -9.10 -5.72 8.66
N THR A 43 -10.42 -5.87 8.70
CA THR A 43 -11.34 -5.33 7.69
C THR A 43 -12.44 -4.50 8.34
N THR A 44 -13.00 -3.56 7.58
CA THR A 44 -14.12 -2.73 8.01
C THR A 44 -15.02 -2.45 6.82
N ARG A 45 -16.33 -2.64 6.99
CA ARG A 45 -17.33 -2.35 5.96
C ARG A 45 -17.95 -0.97 6.21
N LEU A 46 -17.90 -0.11 5.20
CA LEU A 46 -18.53 1.21 5.24
C LEU A 46 -20.02 1.12 4.88
N ALA A 47 -20.79 2.14 5.29
CA ALA A 47 -22.13 2.37 4.77
C ALA A 47 -22.04 2.63 3.26
N GLY A 48 -22.62 1.75 2.44
CA GLY A 48 -22.42 1.72 0.98
C GLY A 48 -21.68 0.47 0.48
N GLY A 49 -21.30 -0.44 1.39
CA GLY A 49 -20.83 -1.79 1.03
C GLY A 49 -19.34 -1.90 0.70
N THR A 50 -18.64 -0.77 0.53
CA THR A 50 -17.18 -0.76 0.36
C THR A 50 -16.49 -1.37 1.58
N VAL A 51 -15.54 -2.26 1.34
CA VAL A 51 -14.73 -2.88 2.39
C VAL A 51 -13.33 -2.31 2.35
N LEU A 52 -12.86 -1.80 3.47
CA LEU A 52 -11.48 -1.41 3.71
C LEU A 52 -10.75 -2.53 4.44
N ALA A 53 -9.46 -2.69 4.16
CA ALA A 53 -8.58 -3.61 4.85
C ALA A 53 -7.29 -2.90 5.27
N THR A 54 -6.82 -3.21 6.47
CA THR A 54 -5.44 -2.96 6.88
C THR A 54 -4.62 -4.18 6.49
N LEU A 55 -3.58 -4.00 5.67
CA LEU A 55 -2.66 -5.08 5.30
C LEU A 55 -1.25 -4.80 5.83
N ALA A 56 -0.65 -5.81 6.44
CA ALA A 56 0.77 -5.82 6.77
C ALA A 56 1.57 -6.22 5.52
N ILE A 57 2.57 -5.40 5.18
CA ILE A 57 3.55 -5.69 4.14
C ILE A 57 4.80 -6.28 4.79
N GLU A 58 5.36 -7.31 4.17
CA GLU A 58 6.65 -7.85 4.59
C GLU A 58 7.71 -6.74 4.57
N GLY A 59 8.49 -6.62 5.65
CA GLY A 59 9.39 -5.48 5.86
C GLY A 59 8.81 -4.32 6.67
N GLY A 60 7.55 -4.41 7.12
CA GLY A 60 7.02 -3.63 8.24
C GLY A 60 5.84 -2.68 7.96
N PRO A 61 5.70 -2.04 6.78
CA PRO A 61 4.61 -1.11 6.53
C PRO A 61 3.22 -1.71 6.70
N ARG A 62 2.30 -0.87 7.16
CA ARG A 62 0.86 -1.16 7.17
C ARG A 62 0.18 -0.24 6.18
N VAL A 63 -0.62 -0.82 5.29
CA VAL A 63 -1.34 -0.09 4.24
C VAL A 63 -2.84 -0.22 4.47
N ILE A 64 -3.58 0.85 4.20
CA ILE A 64 -5.04 0.81 4.12
C ILE A 64 -5.42 0.73 2.65
N ALA A 65 -6.17 -0.30 2.30
CA ALA A 65 -6.59 -0.57 0.93
C ALA A 65 -8.09 -0.85 0.86
N ARG A 66 -8.68 -0.61 -0.30
CA ARG A 66 -10.04 -1.08 -0.62
C ARG A 66 -9.98 -2.51 -1.12
N LEU A 67 -10.79 -3.40 -0.55
CA LEU A 67 -10.97 -4.75 -1.10
C LEU A 67 -11.92 -4.71 -2.30
N THR A 68 -11.50 -5.39 -3.37
CA THR A 68 -12.28 -5.57 -4.60
C THR A 68 -12.35 -7.06 -4.91
N GLY A 69 -13.41 -7.51 -5.58
CA GLY A 69 -13.56 -8.90 -6.03
C GLY A 69 -14.08 -9.88 -4.96
N GLY A 70 -14.33 -9.41 -3.73
CA GLY A 70 -14.92 -10.21 -2.65
C GLY A 70 -14.51 -9.73 -1.26
N ASP A 71 -14.86 -10.51 -0.24
CA ASP A 71 -14.45 -10.29 1.15
C ASP A 71 -13.12 -11.02 1.45
N ALA A 72 -12.45 -10.59 2.52
CA ALA A 72 -11.27 -11.26 3.05
C ALA A 72 -11.29 -11.30 4.57
N ALA A 73 -10.63 -12.32 5.13
CA ALA A 73 -10.47 -12.55 6.56
C ALA A 73 -9.05 -12.21 7.03
N PRO A 74 -8.87 -11.83 8.31
CA PRO A 74 -7.55 -11.71 8.92
C PRO A 74 -6.67 -12.94 8.69
N GLY A 75 -5.38 -12.71 8.43
CA GLY A 75 -4.40 -13.75 8.09
C GLY A 75 -4.33 -14.12 6.62
N GLN A 76 -5.30 -13.70 5.78
CA GLN A 76 -5.25 -13.98 4.35
C GLN A 76 -4.22 -13.10 3.64
N ARG A 77 -3.45 -13.72 2.73
CA ARG A 77 -2.52 -13.02 1.84
C ARG A 77 -3.26 -12.58 0.58
N LEU A 78 -3.27 -11.28 0.30
CA LEU A 78 -3.93 -10.72 -0.87
C LEU A 78 -2.93 -10.01 -1.78
N PRO A 79 -3.13 -10.07 -3.11
CA PRO A 79 -2.39 -9.24 -4.04
C PRO A 79 -2.76 -7.76 -3.86
N LEU A 80 -1.76 -6.90 -4.04
CA LEU A 80 -1.90 -5.44 -3.98
C LEU A 80 -1.90 -4.85 -5.39
N THR A 81 -2.55 -3.70 -5.55
CA THR A 81 -2.55 -2.97 -6.81
C THR A 81 -2.74 -1.47 -6.59
N ASN A 82 -2.08 -0.64 -7.41
CA ASN A 82 -2.45 0.76 -7.59
C ASN A 82 -3.37 1.01 -8.80
N ASP A 83 -3.67 -0.03 -9.60
CA ASP A 83 -4.59 0.06 -10.72
C ASP A 83 -6.04 -0.15 -10.24
N PRO A 84 -6.94 0.84 -10.38
CA PRO A 84 -8.34 0.72 -9.99
C PRO A 84 -9.14 -0.27 -10.86
N ASN A 85 -8.61 -0.64 -12.04
CA ASN A 85 -9.27 -1.51 -13.01
C ASN A 85 -8.71 -2.94 -13.03
N ALA A 86 -7.89 -3.30 -12.05
CA ALA A 86 -7.36 -4.66 -11.93
C ALA A 86 -8.51 -5.69 -11.85
N ALA A 87 -8.60 -6.56 -12.87
CA ALA A 87 -9.84 -7.29 -13.15
C ALA A 87 -9.95 -8.69 -12.52
N SER A 88 -8.95 -9.18 -11.79
CA SER A 88 -8.92 -10.61 -11.38
C SER A 88 -8.82 -10.81 -9.87
N GLY A 89 -9.76 -11.61 -9.35
CA GLY A 89 -9.77 -12.14 -7.99
C GLY A 89 -9.98 -11.11 -6.87
N VAL A 90 -9.97 -11.60 -5.63
CA VAL A 90 -9.97 -10.74 -4.44
C VAL A 90 -8.61 -10.07 -4.33
N HIS A 91 -8.59 -8.73 -4.30
CA HIS A 91 -7.36 -7.95 -4.25
C HIS A 91 -7.54 -6.64 -3.45
N ALA A 92 -6.43 -6.07 -3.02
CA ALA A 92 -6.38 -4.84 -2.25
C ALA A 92 -5.87 -3.67 -3.12
N TYR A 93 -6.77 -2.76 -3.43
CA TYR A 93 -6.48 -1.53 -4.17
C TYR A 93 -6.03 -0.41 -3.23
N ILE A 94 -4.83 0.11 -3.48
CA ILE A 94 -4.27 1.27 -2.79
C ILE A 94 -4.32 2.45 -3.76
N PRO A 95 -5.11 3.49 -3.47
CA PRO A 95 -5.13 4.67 -4.33
C PRO A 95 -3.76 5.36 -4.27
N VAL A 96 -3.22 5.67 -5.44
CA VAL A 96 -2.12 6.63 -5.59
C VAL A 96 -2.74 7.98 -5.91
N HIS A 97 -2.32 9.03 -5.21
CA HIS A 97 -2.61 10.38 -5.66
C HIS A 97 -1.71 10.67 -6.87
N PRO A 98 -2.26 10.99 -8.05
CA PRO A 98 -1.45 11.18 -9.24
C PRO A 98 -0.39 12.28 -9.09
N ASN A 99 -0.58 13.26 -8.20
CA ASN A 99 0.32 14.41 -8.07
C ASN A 99 0.50 14.80 -6.60
N VAL A 100 1.61 14.42 -5.95
CA VAL A 100 2.04 15.07 -4.69
C VAL A 100 3.19 16.06 -4.94
N ASN A 101 3.90 15.96 -6.08
CA ASN A 101 5.03 16.84 -6.43
C ASN A 101 4.97 17.36 -7.88
N GLU A 102 3.85 17.97 -8.29
CA GLU A 102 3.93 18.99 -9.34
C GLU A 102 4.08 20.35 -8.65
N ASP A 103 5.25 20.61 -8.07
CA ASP A 103 5.74 21.99 -8.03
C ASP A 103 5.96 22.38 -9.49
N LYS A 104 4.92 22.97 -10.05
CA LYS A 104 4.91 23.55 -11.38
C LYS A 104 6.04 24.60 -11.42
N PRO A 105 7.01 24.52 -12.35
CA PRO A 105 7.97 25.59 -12.57
C PRO A 105 7.28 26.88 -13.04
#